data_AF-A0A2H9ZU55-F1
#
_entry.id   AF-A0A2H9ZU55-F1
#
_cell.length_a   1.000
_cell.length_b   1.000
_cell.length_c   1.000
_cell.angle_alpha   90.00
_cell.angle_beta   90.00
_cell.angle_gamma   90.00
#
_symmetry.space_group_name_H-M   'P 1'
#
loop_
_entity.id
_entity.type
_entity.pdbx_description
1 polymer ?
#
loop_
_entity_poly.entity_id
_entity_poly.type
_entity_poly.pdbx_seq_one_letter_code
_entity_poly.pdbx_strand_id
1 'polypeptide(L)' 'MVSGKLDSNWEGPFIIRNVLDPNTYKLARHDGNLLPRTWSGNDIRRFYS' A
#
# COMPACT_ATOMS: atom_id res chain seq x y z
N MET A 1 -22.21 3.39 21.78
CA MET A 1 -22.46 3.58 20.34
C MET A 1 -21.09 3.53 19.68
N VAL A 2 -20.79 2.46 18.94
CA VAL A 2 -19.43 2.17 18.44
C VAL A 2 -18.98 3.27 17.49
N SER A 3 -17.91 3.96 17.88
CA SER A 3 -17.25 4.98 17.07
C SER A 3 -16.78 4.32 15.78
N GLY A 4 -17.42 4.68 14.66
CA GLY A 4 -17.06 4.24 13.33
C GLY A 4 -15.69 4.80 12.94
N LYS A 5 -14.62 4.19 13.46
CA LYS A 5 -13.24 4.46 13.07
C LYS A 5 -12.95 3.65 11.82
N LEU A 6 -13.50 4.11 10.69
CA LEU A 6 -12.96 3.82 9.36
C LEU A 6 -11.66 4.60 9.18
N ASP A 7 -10.74 4.44 10.14
CA ASP A 7 -9.38 4.91 9.93
C ASP A 7 -8.79 3.96 8.90
N SER A 8 -8.76 4.49 7.69
CA SER A 8 -8.01 3.96 6.59
C SER A 8 -6.60 3.63 7.13
N ASN A 9 -6.31 2.35 7.46
CA ASN A 9 -5.00 1.87 7.98
C ASN A 9 -3.85 2.05 6.98
N TRP A 10 -4.00 2.94 6.01
CA TRP A 10 -2.99 3.31 5.05
C TRP A 10 -1.90 4.06 5.79
N GLU A 11 -0.83 3.35 6.08
CA GLU A 11 0.35 3.88 6.74
C GLU A 11 1.16 4.73 5.73
N GLY A 12 0.63 5.91 5.43
CA GLY A 12 1.25 6.93 4.58
C GLY A 12 1.24 6.61 3.08
N PRO A 13 1.80 7.54 2.26
CA PRO A 13 1.96 7.33 0.84
C PRO A 13 3.04 6.27 0.59
N PHE A 14 2.62 5.12 0.07
CA PHE A 14 3.52 4.09 -0.40
C PHE A 14 3.83 4.29 -1.88
N ILE A 15 5.08 4.00 -2.26
CA ILE A 15 5.55 4.06 -3.64
C ILE A 15 5.70 2.62 -4.13
N ILE A 16 5.13 2.30 -5.29
CA ILE A 16 5.35 1.01 -5.94
C ILE A 16 6.81 0.98 -6.42
N ARG A 17 7.63 0.13 -5.79
CA ARG A 17 9.06 -0.01 -6.12
C ARG A 17 9.28 -1.05 -7.21
N ASN A 18 8.59 -2.17 -7.10
CA ASN A 18 8.65 -3.25 -8.09
C ASN A 18 7.27 -3.85 -8.31
N VAL A 19 6.97 -4.20 -9.56
CA VAL A 19 5.86 -5.07 -9.93
C VAL A 19 6.44 -6.46 -10.14
N LEU A 20 6.05 -7.41 -9.30
CA LEU A 20 6.48 -8.81 -9.44
C LEU A 20 5.58 -9.54 -10.44
N ASP A 21 4.27 -9.31 -10.32
CA ASP A 21 3.24 -9.95 -11.12
C ASP A 21 2.14 -8.91 -11.42
N PRO A 22 1.28 -9.13 -12.43
CA PRO A 22 0.15 -8.25 -12.73
C PRO A 22 -0.73 -7.92 -11.51
N ASN A 23 -0.75 -8.81 -10.51
CA ASN A 23 -1.50 -8.62 -9.27
C ASN A 23 -0.62 -8.57 -8.02
N THR A 24 0.72 -8.48 -8.14
CA THR A 24 1.64 -8.48 -6.99
C THR A 24 2.66 -7.35 -7.10
N TYR A 25 2.70 -6.52 -6.06
CA TYR A 25 3.46 -5.28 -5.98
C TYR A 25 4.31 -5.27 -4.72
N LYS A 26 5.56 -4.82 -4.85
CA LYS A 26 6.39 -4.44 -3.71
C LYS A 26 6.25 -2.95 -3.50
N LEU A 27 5.70 -2.60 -2.34
CA LEU A 27 5.62 -1.23 -1.87
C LEU A 27 6.91 -0.88 -1.13
N ALA A 28 7.34 0.36 -1.26
CA ALA A 28 8.34 0.98 -0.41
C ALA A 28 7.71 2.19 0.27
N ARG A 29 8.15 2.47 1.50
CA ARG A 29 7.85 3.75 2.14
C ARG A 29 8.60 4.87 1.41
N HIS A 30 8.15 6.10 1.61
CA HIS A 30 8.83 7.30 1.10
C HIS A 30 10.30 7.41 1.55
N ASP A 31 10.63 6.82 2.70
CA ASP A 31 12.00 6.69 3.24
C ASP A 31 12.93 5.79 2.38
N GLY A 32 12.37 5.07 1.40
CA GLY A 32 13.11 4.11 0.57
C GLY A 32 13.17 2.71 1.17
N ASN A 33 12.63 2.51 2.37
CA ASN A 33 12.51 1.21 3.00
C ASN A 33 11.44 0.34 2.30
N LEU A 34 11.88 -0.79 1.76
CA LEU A 34 11.00 -1.77 1.12
C LEU A 34 10.17 -2.48 2.18
N LEU A 35 8.86 -2.56 1.96
CA LEU A 35 8.03 -3.38 2.83
C LEU A 35 8.40 -4.85 2.62
N PRO A 36 8.60 -5.63 3.69
CA PRO A 36 8.90 -7.06 3.59
C PRO A 36 7.71 -7.84 3.03
N ARG A 37 6.51 -7.25 3.03
CA ARG A 37 5.28 -7.82 2.50
C ARG A 37 5.09 -7.47 1.03
N THR A 38 4.73 -8.47 0.25
CA THR A 38 4.15 -8.31 -1.09
C THR A 38 2.69 -7.93 -0.97
N TRP A 39 2.30 -6.91 -1.71
CA TRP A 39 0.95 -6.35 -1.72
C TRP A 39 0.27 -6.72 -3.01
N SER A 40 -0.94 -7.27 -2.93
CA SER A 40 -1.66 -7.59 -4.15
C SER A 40 -2.38 -6.37 -4.72
N GLY A 41 -2.82 -6.43 -5.97
CA GLY A 41 -3.67 -5.40 -6.59
C GLY A 41 -4.94 -5.10 -5.79
N ASN A 42 -5.37 -6.05 -4.95
CA ASN A 42 -6.53 -5.92 -4.08
C ASN A 42 -6.20 -5.22 -2.75
N ASP A 43 -4.94 -5.27 -2.31
CA ASP A 43 -4.47 -4.63 -1.08
C ASP A 43 -4.01 -3.18 -1.32
N ILE A 44 -3.74 -2.80 -2.58
CA ILE A 44 -3.29 -1.46 -2.93
C ILE A 44 -4.39 -0.66 -3.61
N ARG A 45 -4.45 0.63 -3.33
CA ARG A 45 -5.32 1.56 -4.04
C ARG A 45 -4.45 2.59 -4.75
N ARG A 46 -4.39 2.51 -6.08
CA ARG A 46 -3.67 3.50 -6.89
C ARG A 46 -4.40 4.83 -6.80
N PHE A 47 -3.68 5.86 -6.37
CA PHE A 47 -4.14 7.23 -6.42
C PHE A 47 -3.52 7.88 -7.66
N TYR A 48 -4.36 8.39 -8.56
CA TYR A 48 -3.94 9.19 -9.71
C TYR A 48 -4.33 10.64 -9.37
N SER A 49 -3.34 11.50 -9.17
CA SER A 49 -3.52 12.96 -9.05
C SER A 49 -3.09 13.64 -10.33
#